data_AF-A0AAE0SL66-F1
#
_entry.id   AF-A0AAE0SL66-F1
#
_cell.length_a   1.000
_cell.length_b   1.000
_cell.length_c   1.000
_cell.angle_alpha   90.00
_cell.angle_beta   90.00
_cell.angle_gamma   90.00
#
_symmetry.space_group_name_H-M   'P 1'
#
loop_
_entity.id
_entity.type
_entity.pdbx_description
1 polymer ?
#
loop_
_entity_poly.entity_id
_entity_poly.type
_entity_poly.pdbx_seq_one_letter_code
_entity_poly.pdbx_strand_id
1 'polypeptide(L)'
;MLLILILINVVGVIYGRTFYRDSIPNGHSVPNMCYGIIGGRIWAAVGHYDPDHHTQSKNPFALDFAAAHHVWTQALCMKDSDRDGKTNGEELGDPHCTWNIGGPAPIYTATGHPGICEPIGSQVCSNQRFYCGCHDHACVA
;
A
#
# COMPACT_ATOMS: atom_id res chain seq x y z
N MET A 1 -16.65 43.99 19.41
CA MET A 1 -17.24 42.79 18.79
C MET A 1 -16.36 42.44 17.59
N LEU A 2 -15.22 41.76 17.76
CA LEU A 2 -15.00 40.31 17.92
C LEU A 2 -15.69 39.43 16.83
N LEU A 3 -14.83 38.73 16.08
CA LEU A 3 -15.05 37.59 15.14
C LEU A 3 -15.79 37.94 13.83
N ILE A 4 -15.28 37.59 12.65
CA ILE A 4 -15.11 36.21 12.18
C ILE A 4 -13.79 36.02 11.41
N LEU A 5 -13.10 34.96 11.84
CA LEU A 5 -11.87 34.37 11.34
C LEU A 5 -12.12 33.44 10.13
N ILE A 6 -11.14 33.44 9.22
CA ILE A 6 -10.63 32.28 8.47
C ILE A 6 -11.61 31.61 7.47
N LEU A 7 -11.47 31.99 6.20
CA LEU A 7 -11.82 31.16 5.04
C LEU A 7 -10.54 30.82 4.27
N ILE A 8 -9.59 30.18 4.95
CA ILE A 8 -8.46 29.51 4.31
C ILE A 8 -8.51 28.07 4.78
N ASN A 9 -8.32 27.13 3.85
CA ASN A 9 -8.14 25.67 4.03
C ASN A 9 -9.29 24.75 3.59
N VAL A 10 -9.71 24.82 2.32
CA VAL A 10 -10.29 23.62 1.66
C VAL A 10 -9.77 23.45 0.23
N VAL A 11 -8.46 23.60 0.00
CA VAL A 11 -7.84 23.29 -1.31
C VAL A 11 -6.81 22.14 -1.22
N GLY A 12 -6.60 21.56 -0.04
CA GLY A 12 -5.49 20.62 0.22
C GLY A 12 -5.73 19.13 -0.05
N VAL A 13 -6.88 18.69 -0.59
CA VAL A 13 -7.25 17.24 -0.50
C VAL A 13 -7.21 16.49 -1.85
N ILE A 14 -7.07 17.16 -2.99
CA ILE A 14 -7.22 16.48 -4.29
C ILE A 14 -5.88 16.01 -4.91
N TYR A 15 -4.74 16.56 -4.48
CA TYR A 15 -3.42 16.20 -5.04
C TYR A 15 -2.71 15.02 -4.33
N GLY A 16 -3.26 14.48 -3.24
CA GLY A 16 -2.57 13.47 -2.41
C GLY A 16 -2.61 12.03 -2.92
N ARG A 17 -3.45 11.69 -3.91
CA ARG A 17 -3.72 10.28 -4.28
C ARG A 17 -2.68 9.62 -5.17
N THR A 18 -2.08 10.34 -6.12
CA THR A 18 -0.96 9.79 -6.93
C THR A 18 0.35 9.80 -6.14
N PHE A 19 0.53 10.79 -5.27
CA PHE A 19 1.76 11.04 -4.53
C PHE A 19 2.28 9.83 -3.72
N TYR A 20 1.40 9.08 -3.05
CA TYR A 20 1.86 7.97 -2.22
C TYR A 20 2.43 6.79 -3.03
N ARG A 21 1.90 6.54 -4.24
CA ARG A 21 2.48 5.53 -5.15
C ARG A 21 3.82 5.98 -5.71
N ASP A 22 4.00 7.29 -5.89
CA ASP A 22 5.28 7.90 -6.28
C ASP A 22 6.30 7.92 -5.13
N SER A 23 5.84 7.66 -3.89
CA SER A 23 6.65 7.71 -2.67
C SER A 23 7.14 6.33 -2.22
N ILE A 24 6.88 5.27 -2.99
CA ILE A 24 7.31 3.89 -2.72
C ILE A 24 7.88 3.26 -4.01
N PRO A 25 8.83 2.32 -3.91
CA PRO A 25 9.37 1.63 -5.08
C PRO A 25 8.27 0.85 -5.81
N ASN A 26 8.29 0.92 -7.14
CA ASN A 26 7.33 0.23 -8.02
C ASN A 26 5.84 0.43 -7.65
N GLY A 27 5.47 1.53 -6.99
CA GLY A 27 4.08 1.76 -6.55
C GLY A 27 3.03 1.80 -7.68
N HIS A 28 3.48 1.94 -8.94
CA HIS A 28 2.63 1.86 -10.13
C HIS A 28 2.55 0.48 -10.78
N SER A 29 3.26 -0.51 -10.24
CA SER A 29 3.40 -1.84 -10.84
C SER A 29 3.34 -2.97 -9.80
N VAL A 30 2.76 -2.70 -8.62
CA VAL A 30 2.48 -3.73 -7.61
C VAL A 30 1.49 -4.74 -8.21
N PRO A 31 1.85 -6.04 -8.29
CA PRO A 31 1.01 -7.04 -8.92
C PRO A 31 -0.28 -7.25 -8.14
N ASN A 32 -1.39 -7.47 -8.86
CA ASN A 32 -2.63 -7.92 -8.24
C ASN A 32 -2.63 -9.45 -8.11
N MET A 33 -2.38 -9.98 -6.91
CA MET A 33 -2.42 -11.42 -6.64
C MET A 33 -3.81 -12.05 -6.76
N CYS A 34 -4.84 -11.21 -6.80
CA CYS A 34 -6.22 -11.64 -7.05
C CYS A 34 -6.61 -11.56 -8.53
N TYR A 35 -5.65 -11.31 -9.43
CA TYR A 35 -5.88 -11.34 -10.87
C TYR A 35 -6.55 -12.65 -11.30
N GLY A 36 -7.67 -12.52 -12.02
CA GLY A 36 -8.49 -13.65 -12.46
C GLY A 36 -9.63 -14.00 -11.51
N ILE A 37 -9.66 -13.44 -10.30
CA ILE A 37 -10.81 -13.45 -9.39
C ILE A 37 -11.45 -12.06 -9.38
N ILE A 38 -10.64 -11.04 -9.11
CA ILE A 38 -11.03 -9.63 -9.24
C ILE A 38 -10.33 -9.02 -10.45
N GLY A 39 -10.94 -7.97 -11.03
CA GLY A 39 -10.40 -7.29 -12.20
C GLY A 39 -9.04 -6.63 -11.95
N GLY A 40 -8.35 -6.28 -13.04
CA GLY A 40 -7.08 -5.53 -12.98
C GLY A 40 -5.85 -6.39 -12.71
N ARG A 41 -4.73 -6.04 -13.36
CA ARG A 41 -3.43 -6.72 -13.16
C ARG A 41 -2.54 -6.05 -12.12
N ILE A 42 -2.87 -4.82 -11.75
CA ILE A 42 -2.07 -3.95 -10.89
C ILE A 42 -2.93 -3.58 -9.68
N TRP A 43 -2.33 -3.60 -8.50
CA TRP A 43 -2.96 -3.10 -7.28
C TRP A 43 -2.68 -1.60 -7.15
N ALA A 44 -3.56 -0.78 -7.71
CA ALA A 44 -3.35 0.67 -7.75
C ALA A 44 -3.41 1.30 -6.35
N ALA A 45 -4.29 0.80 -5.48
CA ALA A 45 -4.46 1.30 -4.12
C ALA A 45 -3.63 0.48 -3.10
N VAL A 46 -2.31 0.50 -3.23
CA VAL A 46 -1.35 -0.33 -2.44
C VAL A 46 -1.56 -0.25 -0.92
N GLY A 47 -2.07 0.87 -0.40
CA GLY A 47 -2.35 1.04 1.04
C GLY A 47 -3.72 0.51 1.50
N HIS A 48 -4.45 -0.20 0.65
CA HIS A 48 -5.82 -0.64 0.86
C HIS A 48 -5.99 -2.12 0.55
N TYR A 49 -7.09 -2.71 1.05
CA TYR A 49 -7.46 -4.10 0.79
C TYR A 49 -8.17 -4.33 -0.55
N ASP A 50 -8.49 -3.26 -1.26
CA ASP A 50 -9.06 -3.34 -2.61
C ASP A 50 -8.04 -2.76 -3.61
N PRO A 51 -7.80 -3.42 -4.76
CA PRO A 51 -6.85 -2.96 -5.77
C PRO A 51 -7.20 -1.63 -6.44
N ASP A 52 -8.49 -1.33 -6.63
CA ASP A 52 -8.97 -0.21 -7.44
C ASP A 52 -9.90 0.75 -6.66
N HIS A 53 -10.44 0.33 -5.51
CA HIS A 53 -11.32 1.13 -4.69
C HIS A 53 -10.66 1.64 -3.42
N HIS A 54 -10.98 2.89 -3.12
CA HIS A 54 -10.55 3.55 -1.90
C HIS A 54 -11.45 3.12 -0.74
N THR A 55 -11.36 1.85 -0.36
CA THR A 55 -11.96 1.41 0.91
C THR A 55 -11.41 2.26 2.05
N GLN A 56 -12.22 2.57 3.06
CA GLN A 56 -11.71 3.34 4.20
C GLN A 56 -10.68 2.54 5.01
N SER A 57 -10.76 1.21 4.97
CA SER A 57 -9.82 0.33 5.66
C SER A 57 -8.42 0.43 5.06
N LYS A 58 -7.44 0.58 5.96
CA LYS A 58 -6.02 0.62 5.64
C LYS A 58 -5.41 -0.73 5.97
N ASN A 59 -4.61 -1.25 5.04
CA ASN A 59 -3.85 -2.47 5.30
C ASN A 59 -2.66 -2.17 6.21
N PRO A 60 -1.97 -3.21 6.74
CA PRO A 60 -0.87 -3.02 7.68
C PRO A 60 0.26 -2.14 7.11
N PHE A 61 0.58 -2.31 5.82
CA PHE A 61 1.56 -1.46 5.13
C PHE A 61 1.21 0.02 5.21
N ALA A 62 -0.04 0.40 4.92
CA ALA A 62 -0.44 1.79 5.00
C ALA A 62 -0.34 2.37 6.41
N LEU A 63 -0.60 1.57 7.44
CA LEU A 63 -0.44 1.99 8.84
C LEU A 63 1.04 2.23 9.15
N ASP A 64 1.92 1.35 8.70
CA ASP A 64 3.36 1.46 8.89
C ASP A 64 3.97 2.59 8.07
N PHE A 65 3.49 2.80 6.85
CA PHE A 65 3.88 3.91 6.01
C PHE A 65 3.45 5.24 6.62
N ALA A 66 2.24 5.33 7.17
CA ALA A 66 1.77 6.50 7.91
C ALA A 66 2.61 6.76 9.17
N ALA A 67 2.98 5.70 9.91
CA ALA A 67 3.88 5.80 11.06
C ALA A 67 5.30 6.27 10.67
N ALA A 68 5.74 5.94 9.45
CA ALA A 68 6.96 6.46 8.84
C ALA A 68 6.77 7.86 8.19
N HIS A 69 5.70 8.59 8.54
CA HIS A 69 5.36 9.90 7.98
C HIS A 69 5.23 9.92 6.45
N HIS A 70 4.81 8.80 5.86
CA HIS A 70 4.70 8.59 4.42
C HIS A 70 6.04 8.73 3.69
N VAL A 71 7.14 8.33 4.33
CA VAL A 71 8.48 8.30 3.75
C VAL A 71 8.95 6.86 3.61
N TRP A 72 9.51 6.51 2.45
CA TRP A 72 10.22 5.25 2.24
C TRP A 72 11.54 5.24 3.01
N THR A 73 11.46 4.94 4.30
CA THR A 73 12.63 4.82 5.18
C THR A 73 13.22 3.43 5.10
N GLN A 74 14.51 3.28 5.44
CA GLN A 74 15.13 1.95 5.57
C GLN A 74 14.39 1.05 6.57
N ALA A 75 13.88 1.63 7.67
CA ALA A 75 13.11 0.89 8.67
C ALA A 75 11.79 0.36 8.11
N LEU A 76 11.08 1.17 7.31
CA LEU A 76 9.87 0.71 6.62
C LEU A 76 10.22 -0.34 5.55
N CYS A 77 11.24 -0.10 4.75
CA CYS A 77 11.67 -1.04 3.70
C CYS A 77 11.98 -2.43 4.27
N MET A 78 12.72 -2.50 5.38
CA MET A 78 13.08 -3.77 6.05
C MET A 78 11.94 -4.39 6.87
N LYS A 79 10.79 -3.73 6.98
CA LYS A 79 9.66 -4.24 7.76
C LYS A 79 8.85 -5.24 6.94
N ASP A 80 8.44 -6.32 7.59
CA ASP A 80 7.41 -7.23 7.10
C ASP A 80 6.06 -6.77 7.69
N SER A 81 5.29 -5.98 6.93
CA SER A 81 4.11 -5.29 7.48
C SER A 81 2.91 -6.24 7.62
N ASP A 82 2.74 -7.16 6.68
CA ASP A 82 1.61 -8.11 6.64
C ASP A 82 1.92 -9.49 7.20
N ARG A 83 3.18 -9.74 7.58
CA ARG A 83 3.67 -10.91 8.32
C ARG A 83 3.65 -12.18 7.48
N ASP A 84 3.92 -12.04 6.19
CA ASP A 84 4.01 -13.16 5.25
C ASP A 84 5.43 -13.77 5.18
N GLY A 85 6.40 -13.14 5.86
CA GLY A 85 7.79 -13.54 5.91
C GLY A 85 8.70 -12.83 4.90
N LYS A 86 8.17 -11.87 4.12
CA LYS A 86 8.93 -10.99 3.24
C LYS A 86 8.92 -9.56 3.77
N THR A 87 9.99 -8.84 3.50
CA THR A 87 10.04 -7.41 3.77
C THR A 87 9.33 -6.61 2.67
N ASN A 88 8.82 -5.43 3.03
CA ASN A 88 8.21 -4.50 2.08
C ASN A 88 9.15 -4.22 0.88
N GLY A 89 10.46 -4.13 1.14
CA GLY A 89 11.49 -3.95 0.12
C GLY A 89 11.60 -5.14 -0.84
N GLU A 90 11.62 -6.37 -0.34
CA GLU A 90 11.63 -7.57 -1.19
C GLU A 90 10.41 -7.62 -2.11
N GLU A 91 9.24 -7.27 -1.60
CA GLU A 91 7.99 -7.32 -2.35
C GLU A 91 7.86 -6.19 -3.36
N LEU A 92 8.26 -4.97 -3.00
CA LEU A 92 8.19 -3.79 -3.86
C LEU A 92 9.41 -3.63 -4.78
N GLY A 93 10.37 -4.56 -4.77
CA GLY A 93 11.53 -4.55 -5.68
C GLY A 93 12.68 -3.63 -5.24
N ASP A 94 12.78 -3.33 -3.95
CA ASP A 94 13.92 -2.67 -3.29
C ASP A 94 14.48 -3.52 -2.12
N PRO A 95 14.95 -4.76 -2.37
CA PRO A 95 15.41 -5.69 -1.33
C PRO A 95 16.66 -5.22 -0.57
N HIS A 96 17.33 -4.18 -1.08
CA HIS A 96 18.52 -3.60 -0.46
C HIS A 96 18.25 -2.24 0.19
N CYS A 97 17.00 -1.76 0.17
CA CYS A 97 16.58 -0.49 0.76
C CYS A 97 17.41 0.71 0.28
N THR A 98 17.65 0.76 -1.02
CA THR A 98 18.48 1.78 -1.68
C THR A 98 17.67 2.74 -2.53
N TRP A 99 16.41 2.42 -2.83
CA TRP A 99 15.57 3.31 -3.60
C TRP A 99 15.20 4.56 -2.78
N ASN A 100 15.11 5.69 -3.46
CA ASN A 100 14.67 6.95 -2.87
C ASN A 100 13.70 7.66 -3.81
N ILE A 101 12.82 8.47 -3.22
CA ILE A 101 11.84 9.28 -3.95
C ILE A 101 12.55 10.15 -4.99
N GLY A 102 12.02 10.17 -6.21
CA GLY A 102 12.60 10.90 -7.35
C GLY A 102 13.90 10.33 -7.91
N GLY A 103 14.40 9.21 -7.35
CA GLY A 103 15.53 8.46 -7.88
C GLY A 103 15.19 7.68 -9.16
N PRO A 104 16.16 6.94 -9.71
CA PRO A 104 15.91 6.04 -10.83
C PRO A 104 14.87 4.97 -10.45
N ALA A 105 14.29 4.33 -11.47
CA ALA A 105 13.42 3.18 -11.25
C ALA A 105 14.15 2.10 -10.43
N PRO A 106 13.45 1.38 -9.52
CA PRO A 106 14.04 0.26 -8.80
C PRO A 106 14.63 -0.78 -9.76
N ILE A 107 15.73 -1.42 -9.36
CA ILE A 107 16.43 -2.42 -10.18
C ILE A 107 15.56 -3.66 -10.39
N TYR A 108 14.81 -4.05 -9.35
CA TYR A 108 13.95 -5.23 -9.37
C TYR A 108 12.49 -4.82 -9.55
N THR A 109 11.70 -5.70 -10.14
CA THR A 109 10.25 -5.52 -10.26
C THR A 109 9.56 -5.86 -8.94
N ALA A 110 8.40 -5.26 -8.68
CA ALA A 110 7.54 -5.72 -7.59
C ALA A 110 7.06 -7.16 -7.86
N THR A 111 7.09 -8.00 -6.84
CA THR A 111 6.75 -9.43 -6.92
C THR A 111 5.63 -9.87 -5.98
N GLY A 112 5.30 -9.03 -5.00
CA GLY A 112 4.23 -9.25 -4.03
C GLY A 112 3.56 -7.94 -3.63
N HIS A 113 2.76 -7.99 -2.57
CA HIS A 113 2.01 -6.85 -2.08
C HIS A 113 2.31 -6.61 -0.58
N PRO A 114 2.94 -5.47 -0.20
CA PRO A 114 3.54 -5.25 1.13
C PRO A 114 2.58 -5.21 2.34
N GLY A 115 1.29 -5.33 2.06
CA GLY A 115 0.20 -5.17 3.00
C GLY A 115 -0.89 -6.24 2.85
N ILE A 116 -0.67 -7.27 2.02
CA ILE A 116 -1.61 -8.37 1.80
C ILE A 116 -0.80 -9.66 1.93
N CYS A 117 -1.02 -10.38 3.02
CA CYS A 117 -0.26 -11.57 3.32
C CYS A 117 -0.42 -12.62 2.22
N GLU A 118 0.71 -13.12 1.72
CA GLU A 118 0.79 -14.10 0.66
C GLU A 118 1.41 -15.43 1.14
N PRO A 119 0.98 -16.59 0.59
CA PRO A 119 -0.13 -16.76 -0.35
C PRO A 119 -1.48 -16.52 0.33
N ILE A 120 -2.36 -15.82 -0.37
CA ILE A 120 -3.70 -15.49 0.11
C ILE A 120 -4.46 -16.77 0.48
N GLY A 121 -5.07 -16.79 1.67
CA GLY A 121 -5.83 -17.93 2.18
C GLY A 121 -4.97 -19.09 2.73
N SER A 122 -3.64 -18.95 2.74
CA SER A 122 -2.76 -19.94 3.39
C SER A 122 -2.89 -19.91 4.92
N GLN A 123 -2.39 -20.96 5.58
CA GLN A 123 -2.39 -21.05 7.05
C GLN A 123 -1.58 -19.91 7.71
N VAL A 124 -0.47 -19.49 7.07
CA VAL A 124 0.37 -18.38 7.54
C VAL A 124 -0.43 -17.07 7.58
N CYS A 125 -1.29 -16.87 6.58
CA CYS A 125 -2.11 -15.67 6.43
C CYS A 125 -3.48 -15.71 7.11
N SER A 126 -3.75 -16.73 7.94
CA SER A 126 -5.04 -16.90 8.64
C SER A 126 -5.42 -15.72 9.55
N ASN A 127 -4.43 -14.94 9.99
CA ASN A 127 -4.65 -13.79 10.88
C ASN A 127 -5.12 -12.51 10.16
N GLN A 128 -4.88 -12.37 8.86
CA GLN A 128 -5.21 -11.13 8.14
C GLN A 128 -6.67 -11.06 7.67
N ARG A 129 -7.41 -12.19 7.74
CA ARG A 129 -8.82 -12.33 7.35
C ARG A 129 -9.14 -11.63 6.01
N PHE A 130 -8.26 -11.85 5.03
CA PHE A 130 -8.37 -11.30 3.69
C PHE A 130 -8.55 -12.44 2.68
N TYR A 131 -9.44 -12.21 1.71
CA TYR A 131 -9.64 -13.04 0.53
C TYR A 131 -9.83 -12.13 -0.67
N CYS A 132 -9.57 -12.63 -1.88
CA CYS A 132 -9.80 -11.84 -3.08
C CYS A 132 -11.25 -11.35 -3.18
N GLY A 133 -11.43 -10.02 -3.14
CA GLY A 133 -12.75 -9.38 -3.13
C GLY A 133 -13.38 -9.17 -1.75
N CYS A 134 -12.72 -9.58 -0.65
CA CYS A 134 -13.26 -9.46 0.70
C CYS A 134 -12.20 -9.20 1.76
N HIS A 135 -12.49 -8.30 2.70
CA HIS A 135 -11.74 -8.14 3.94
C HIS A 135 -12.70 -8.19 5.13
N ASP A 136 -12.46 -9.11 6.07
CA ASP A 136 -13.42 -9.48 7.11
C ASP A 136 -14.82 -9.78 6.54
N HIS A 137 -15.84 -9.01 6.93
CA HIS A 137 -17.22 -9.12 6.44
C HIS A 137 -17.53 -8.12 5.31
N ALA A 138 -16.57 -7.27 4.93
CA ALA A 138 -16.73 -6.26 3.90
C ALA A 138 -16.17 -6.80 2.57
N CYS A 139 -17.06 -7.25 1.70
CA CYS A 139 -16.73 -7.62 0.34
C CYS A 139 -17.00 -6.49 -0.64
N VAL A 140 -16.14 -6.37 -1.63
CA VAL A 140 -16.37 -5.52 -2.80
C VAL A 140 -17.27 -6.31 -3.75
N ALA A 141 -18.36 -5.68 -4.19
CA ALA A 141 -19.42 -6.32 -4.97
C ALA A 141 -19.02 -6.51 -6.43
#